data_AF-A0A2V7QYL1-F1
#
_entry.id   AF-A0A2V7QYL1-F1
#
_cell.length_a   1.000
_cell.length_b   1.000
_cell.length_c   1.000
_cell.angle_alpha   90.00
_cell.angle_beta   90.00
_cell.angle_gamma   90.00
#
_symmetry.space_group_name_H-M   'P 1'
#
loop_
_entity.id
_entity.type
_entity.pdbx_description
1 polymer ?
#
loop_
_entity_poly.entity_id
_entity_poly.type
_entity_poly.pdbx_seq_one_letter_code
_entity_poly.pdbx_strand_id
1 'polypeptide(L)'
;MTFKASTWYPIAVVLSVINLLGAAFAVGRAEPSHAAVHASLALAFVLWARGLRQRRGGSEVQVQARLEALEADVGRLGQELSEVQERLDFTERVLAQARETDRLGPER
;
A
#
# COMPACT_ATOMS: atom_id res chain seq x y z
N MET A 1 5.21 -10.79 -20.22
CA MET A 1 4.21 -11.35 -19.28
C MET A 1 4.55 -10.89 -17.86
N THR A 2 3.66 -10.19 -17.16
CA THR A 2 3.97 -9.65 -15.81
C THR A 2 3.65 -10.67 -14.72
N PHE A 3 4.64 -11.02 -13.90
CA PHE A 3 4.47 -11.97 -12.79
C PHE A 3 3.76 -11.28 -11.61
N LYS A 4 2.46 -11.52 -11.42
CA LYS A 4 1.67 -10.96 -10.31
C LYS A 4 1.44 -12.00 -9.21
N ALA A 5 2.04 -11.78 -8.03
CA ALA A 5 1.88 -12.67 -6.87
C ALA A 5 0.41 -12.90 -6.47
N SER A 6 -0.47 -11.91 -6.69
CA SER A 6 -1.91 -12.03 -6.42
C SER A 6 -2.61 -13.08 -7.29
N THR A 7 -2.13 -13.33 -8.50
CA THR A 7 -2.70 -14.35 -9.40
C THR A 7 -2.07 -15.72 -9.15
N TRP A 8 -0.77 -15.75 -8.84
CA TRP A 8 -0.04 -16.99 -8.63
C TRP A 8 -0.27 -17.63 -7.26
N TYR A 9 -0.62 -16.85 -6.23
CA TYR A 9 -0.94 -17.37 -4.91
C TYR A 9 -2.11 -18.39 -4.92
N PRO A 10 -3.31 -18.08 -5.46
CA PRO A 10 -4.39 -19.05 -5.50
C PRO A 10 -4.06 -20.28 -6.35
N ILE A 11 -3.32 -20.09 -7.46
CA ILE A 11 -2.87 -21.20 -8.31
C ILE A 11 -1.97 -22.16 -7.52
N ALA A 12 -0.97 -21.64 -6.79
CA ALA A 12 -0.08 -22.45 -5.97
C ALA A 12 -0.84 -23.21 -4.87
N VAL A 13 -1.85 -22.59 -4.25
CA VAL A 13 -2.70 -23.27 -3.26
C VAL A 13 -3.48 -24.42 -3.88
N VAL A 14 -4.13 -24.20 -5.04
CA VAL A 14 -4.89 -25.24 -5.75
C VAL A 14 -3.97 -26.40 -6.16
N LEU A 15 -2.80 -26.10 -6.73
CA LEU A 15 -1.82 -27.12 -7.10
C LEU A 15 -1.32 -27.93 -5.90
N SER A 16 -1.14 -27.28 -4.74
CA SER A 16 -0.79 -27.97 -3.51
C SER A 16 -1.89 -28.95 -3.07
N VAL A 17 -3.15 -28.51 -3.06
CA VAL A 17 -4.31 -29.34 -2.70
C VAL A 17 -4.45 -30.54 -3.64
N ILE A 18 -4.35 -30.31 -4.96
CA ILE A 18 -4.42 -31.39 -5.96
C ILE A 18 -3.33 -32.42 -5.72
N ASN A 19 -2.08 -31.98 -5.48
CA ASN A 19 -0.99 -32.89 -5.21
C ASN A 19 -1.15 -33.64 -3.89
N LEU A 20 -1.68 -33.00 -2.85
CA LEU A 20 -1.96 -33.67 -1.58
C LEU A 20 -3.02 -34.79 -1.75
N LEU A 21 -4.07 -34.52 -2.52
CA LEU A 21 -5.08 -35.53 -2.86
C LEU A 21 -4.48 -36.68 -3.68
N GLY A 22 -3.60 -36.36 -4.65
CA GLY A 22 -2.84 -37.36 -5.41
C GLY A 22 -1.97 -38.24 -4.54
N ALA A 23 -1.28 -37.66 -3.55
CA ALA A 23 -0.49 -38.42 -2.59
C ALA A 23 -1.35 -39.37 -1.76
N ALA A 24 -2.47 -38.89 -1.21
CA ALA A 24 -3.39 -39.70 -0.42
C ALA A 24 -3.97 -40.88 -1.24
N PHE A 25 -4.31 -40.62 -2.51
CA PHE A 25 -4.80 -41.65 -3.43
C PHE A 25 -3.74 -42.72 -3.73
N ALA A 26 -2.49 -42.31 -3.99
CA ALA A 26 -1.38 -43.23 -4.26
C ALA A 26 -1.01 -44.10 -3.04
N VAL A 27 -1.09 -43.54 -1.83
CA VAL A 27 -0.95 -44.32 -0.58
C VAL A 27 -2.03 -45.40 -0.50
N GLY A 28 -3.29 -45.07 -0.80
CA GLY A 28 -4.40 -46.03 -0.82
C GLY A 28 -4.26 -47.13 -1.90
N ARG A 29 -3.40 -46.92 -2.90
CA ARG A 29 -3.05 -47.87 -3.96
C ARG A 29 -1.77 -48.67 -3.68
N ALA A 30 -1.13 -48.45 -2.53
CA ALA A 30 0.18 -49.02 -2.17
C ALA A 30 1.30 -48.66 -3.18
N GLU A 31 1.27 -47.44 -3.74
CA GLU A 31 2.28 -46.93 -4.68
C GLU A 31 3.15 -45.85 -4.00
N PRO A 32 4.19 -46.25 -3.21
CA PRO A 32 4.93 -45.32 -2.36
C PRO A 32 5.75 -44.30 -3.16
N SER A 33 6.22 -44.64 -4.36
CA SER A 33 6.96 -43.73 -5.24
C SER A 33 6.09 -42.59 -5.75
N HIS A 34 4.89 -42.91 -6.27
CA HIS A 34 3.93 -41.90 -6.73
C HIS A 34 3.46 -41.02 -5.57
N ALA A 35 3.20 -41.61 -4.40
CA ALA A 35 2.87 -40.86 -3.19
C ALA A 35 3.98 -39.87 -2.80
N ALA A 36 5.24 -40.29 -2.85
CA ALA A 36 6.38 -39.44 -2.54
C ALA A 36 6.50 -38.24 -3.50
N VAL A 37 6.36 -38.46 -4.82
CA VAL A 37 6.39 -37.37 -5.81
C VAL A 37 5.29 -36.35 -5.55
N HIS A 38 4.06 -36.81 -5.35
CA HIS A 38 2.94 -35.93 -5.04
C HIS A 38 3.12 -35.19 -3.71
N ALA A 39 3.63 -35.84 -2.67
CA ALA A 39 3.91 -35.21 -1.39
C ALA A 39 4.99 -34.12 -1.51
N SER A 40 6.07 -34.39 -2.25
CA SER A 40 7.13 -33.41 -2.52
C SER A 40 6.60 -32.19 -3.28
N LEU A 41 5.79 -32.41 -4.32
CA LEU A 41 5.16 -31.32 -5.08
C LEU A 41 4.20 -30.51 -4.20
N ALA A 42 3.36 -31.16 -3.40
CA ALA A 42 2.45 -30.49 -2.48
C ALA A 42 3.22 -29.55 -1.54
N LEU A 43 4.32 -30.05 -0.95
CA LEU A 43 5.17 -29.26 -0.05
C LEU A 43 5.82 -28.08 -0.77
N ALA A 44 6.38 -28.29 -1.96
CA ALA A 44 6.98 -27.23 -2.76
C ALA A 44 5.99 -26.10 -3.05
N PHE A 45 4.75 -26.44 -3.42
CA PHE A 45 3.70 -25.46 -3.67
C PHE A 45 3.25 -24.71 -2.40
N VAL A 46 3.20 -25.37 -1.23
CA VAL A 46 2.93 -24.69 0.06
C VAL A 46 4.01 -23.66 0.37
N LEU A 47 5.28 -24.05 0.25
CA LEU A 47 6.40 -23.15 0.53
C LEU A 47 6.41 -21.96 -0.42
N TRP A 48 6.11 -22.20 -1.70
CA TRP A 48 5.99 -21.14 -2.68
C TRP A 48 4.83 -20.19 -2.37
N ALA A 49 3.65 -20.72 -2.04
CA ALA A 49 2.48 -19.92 -1.65
C ALA A 49 2.78 -19.04 -0.42
N ARG A 50 3.53 -19.57 0.56
CA ARG A 50 3.98 -18.81 1.74
C ARG A 50 4.91 -17.66 1.34
N GLY A 51 5.87 -17.91 0.44
CA GLY A 51 6.74 -16.87 -0.10
C GLY A 51 5.99 -15.77 -0.85
N LEU A 52 4.98 -16.14 -1.64
CA LEU A 52 4.13 -15.18 -2.35
C LEU A 52 3.32 -14.29 -1.39
N ARG A 53 2.76 -14.89 -0.33
CA ARG A 53 2.02 -14.15 0.70
C ARG A 53 2.92 -13.15 1.43
N GLN A 54 4.14 -13.55 1.80
CA GLN A 54 5.09 -12.67 2.48
C GLN A 54 5.49 -11.46 1.62
N ARG A 55 5.77 -11.69 0.34
CA ARG A 55 6.08 -10.60 -0.61
C ARG A 55 4.91 -9.63 -0.79
N ARG A 56 3.68 -10.14 -0.81
CA ARG A 56 2.47 -9.31 -0.87
C ARG A 56 2.31 -8.47 0.40
N GLY A 57 2.42 -9.07 1.58
CA GLY A 57 2.29 -8.35 2.85
C GLY A 57 3.34 -7.26 3.02
N GLY A 58 4.60 -7.52 2.64
CA GLY A 58 5.65 -6.49 2.66
C GLY A 58 5.38 -5.33 1.71
N SER A 59 4.84 -5.62 0.52
CA SER A 59 4.46 -4.59 -0.45
C SER A 59 3.27 -3.74 0.03
N GLU A 60 2.27 -4.35 0.66
CA GLU A 60 1.10 -3.63 1.20
C GLU A 60 1.51 -2.70 2.34
N VAL A 61 2.34 -3.17 3.28
CA VAL A 61 2.85 -2.34 4.38
C VAL A 61 3.66 -1.16 3.86
N GLN A 62 4.50 -1.37 2.84
CA GLN A 62 5.28 -0.29 2.25
C GLN A 62 4.40 0.76 1.54
N VAL A 63 3.35 0.32 0.85
CA VAL A 63 2.39 1.23 0.20
C VAL A 63 1.63 2.04 1.26
N GLN A 64 1.16 1.39 2.32
CA GLN A 64 0.46 2.05 3.42
C GLN A 64 1.34 3.12 4.09
N ALA A 65 2.60 2.79 4.41
CA ALA A 65 3.53 3.75 4.99
C ALA A 65 3.80 4.97 4.08
N ARG A 66 3.83 4.76 2.75
CA ARG A 66 3.96 5.87 1.79
C ARG A 66 2.70 6.75 1.72
N LEU A 67 1.52 6.15 1.86
CA LEU A 67 0.27 6.90 1.90
C LEU A 67 0.16 7.75 3.16
N GLU A 68 0.50 7.19 4.33
CA GLU A 68 0.54 7.92 5.60
C GLU A 68 1.53 9.09 5.57
N ALA A 69 2.72 8.87 4.99
CA ALA A 69 3.68 9.95 4.80
C ALA A 69 3.15 11.06 3.87
N LEU A 70 2.49 10.68 2.76
CA LEU A 70 1.89 11.63 1.83
C LEU A 70 0.74 12.42 2.46
N GLU A 71 -0.10 11.77 3.28
CA GLU A 71 -1.19 12.43 4.00
C GLU A 71 -0.64 13.46 5.00
N ALA A 72 0.44 13.13 5.71
CA ALA A 72 1.12 14.07 6.60
C ALA A 72 1.71 15.28 5.84
N ASP A 73 2.30 15.06 4.66
CA ASP A 73 2.84 16.13 3.82
C ASP A 73 1.72 17.04 3.27
N VAL A 74 0.60 16.46 2.83
CA VAL A 74 -0.58 17.23 2.40
C VAL A 74 -1.15 18.05 3.55
N GLY A 75 -1.24 17.48 4.76
CA GLY A 75 -1.68 18.21 5.96
C GLY A 75 -0.77 19.39 6.27
N ARG A 76 0.55 19.21 6.18
CA ARG A 76 1.54 20.27 6.39
C ARG A 76 1.40 21.38 5.35
N LEU A 77 1.29 21.04 4.08
CA LEU A 77 1.09 22.02 3.01
C LEU A 77 -0.22 22.80 3.21
N GLY A 78 -1.28 22.14 3.64
CA GLY A 78 -2.54 22.80 4.00
C GLY A 78 -2.37 23.83 5.12
N GLN A 79 -1.59 23.49 6.15
CA GLN A 79 -1.29 24.39 7.25
C GLN A 79 -0.44 25.59 6.79
N GLU A 80 0.63 25.35 6.02
CA GLU A 80 1.48 26.41 5.47
C GLU A 80 0.68 27.36 4.57
N LEU A 81 -0.22 26.83 3.74
CA LEU A 81 -1.11 27.66 2.92
C LEU A 81 -2.05 28.51 3.77
N SER A 82 -2.60 27.98 4.86
CA SER A 82 -3.44 28.74 5.79
C SER A 82 -2.67 29.90 6.43
N GLU A 83 -1.42 29.67 6.84
CA GLU A 83 -0.58 30.71 7.42
C GLU A 83 -0.24 31.80 6.40
N VAL A 84 0.08 31.41 5.16
CA VAL A 84 0.32 32.36 4.06
C VAL A 84 -0.93 33.19 3.78
N GLN A 85 -2.12 32.58 3.78
CA GLN A 85 -3.38 33.31 3.61
C GLN A 85 -3.60 34.33 4.74
N GLU A 86 -3.38 33.95 6.00
CA GLU A 86 -3.53 34.88 7.13
C GLU A 86 -2.58 36.09 7.03
N ARG A 87 -1.34 35.85 6.60
CA ARG A 87 -0.34 36.92 6.38
C ARG A 87 -0.72 37.83 5.21
N LEU A 88 -1.31 37.28 4.15
CA LEU A 88 -1.83 38.06 3.04
C LEU A 88 -3.01 38.94 3.48
N ASP A 89 -3.98 38.36 4.19
CA ASP A 89 -5.13 39.09 4.74
C ASP A 89 -4.69 40.22 5.68
N PHE A 90 -3.66 39.98 6.50
CA PHE A 90 -3.08 41.02 7.35
C PHE A 90 -2.47 42.16 6.52
N THR A 91 -1.70 41.82 5.48
CA THR A 91 -1.07 42.80 4.59
C THR A 91 -2.13 43.65 3.87
N GLU A 92 -3.22 43.01 3.42
CA GLU A 92 -4.34 43.71 2.80
C GLU A 92 -5.00 44.71 3.76
N ARG A 93 -5.26 44.30 5.01
CA ARG A 93 -5.82 45.20 6.04
C ARG A 93 -4.92 46.40 6.32
N VAL A 94 -3.61 46.21 6.41
CA VAL A 94 -2.65 47.31 6.64
C VAL A 94 -2.61 48.27 5.46
N LEU A 95 -2.61 47.76 4.22
CA LEU A 95 -2.65 48.59 3.02
C LEU A 95 -3.96 49.40 2.91
N ALA A 96 -5.09 48.80 3.29
CA ALA A 96 -6.38 49.51 3.35
C ALA A 96 -6.35 50.67 4.35
N GLN A 97 -5.82 50.45 5.56
CA GLN A 97 -5.69 51.50 6.59
C GLN A 97 -4.77 52.65 6.15
N ALA A 98 -3.63 52.33 5.51
CA ALA A 98 -2.71 53.34 5.00
C ALA A 98 -3.38 54.25 3.96
N ARG A 99 -4.17 53.66 3.05
CA ARG A 99 -4.92 54.41 2.03
C ARG A 99 -6.04 55.27 2.62
N GLU A 100 -6.68 54.81 3.70
CA GLU A 100 -7.73 55.56 4.39
C GLU A 100 -7.15 56.75 5.16
N THR A 101 -5.97 56.57 5.78
CA THR A 101 -5.24 57.65 6.48
C THR A 101 -4.77 58.74 5.52
N ASP A 102 -4.28 58.37 4.33
CA ASP A 102 -3.87 59.32 3.28
C ASP A 102 -5.07 60.13 2.73
N ARG A 103 -6.27 59.53 2.70
CA ARG A 103 -7.52 60.21 2.32
C ARG A 103 -8.02 61.21 3.35
N LEU A 104 -7.70 61.01 4.62
CA LEU A 104 -8.09 61.86 5.75
C LEU A 104 -6.99 62.89 6.10
N GLY A 105 -6.16 63.29 5.14
CA GLY A 105 -5.05 64.24 5.32
C GLY A 105 -5.41 65.50 6.14
N PRO A 106 -4.42 66.14 6.78
CA PRO A 106 -4.62 67.00 7.95
C PRO A 106 -5.53 68.19 7.61
N GLU A 107 -6.76 68.15 8.12
CA GLU A 107 -7.59 69.34 8.31
C GLU A 107 -6.80 70.28 9.23
N ARG A 108 -6.39 71.44 8.68
CA ARG A 108 -5.78 72.54 9.45
C ARG A 108 -6.81 73.22 10.33
#